data_AF-A0A6L5XIJ8-F1
#
_entry.id   AF-A0A6L5XIJ8-F1
#
_cell.length_a   1.000
_cell.length_b   1.000
_cell.length_c   1.000
_cell.angle_alpha   90.00
_cell.angle_beta   90.00
_cell.angle_gamma   90.00
#
_symmetry.space_group_name_H-M   'P 1'
#
loop_
_entity.id
_entity.type
_entity.pdbx_description
1 polymer ?
#
loop_
_entity_poly.entity_id
_entity_poly.type
_entity_poly.pdbx_seq_one_letter_code
_entity_poly.pdbx_strand_id
1 'polypeptide(L)'
;MNRDPLLKVYGHVYPVSDAFYADLEAACTGAMPDDTDESVLCREGDMARFSFEGVYFPVDETLEVLNRHLRPEHQGKLDVLDLENWRLIRHVFEQGRIRTSSAPLNNVLDYAGH
;
A
#
# COMPACT_ATOMS: atom_id res chain seq x y z
N MET A 1 24.30 -2.56 8.18
CA MET A 1 23.52 -2.07 9.34
C MET A 1 22.08 -2.43 9.03
N ASN A 2 21.50 -3.38 9.77
CA ASN A 2 20.08 -3.70 9.65
C ASN A 2 19.33 -2.60 10.42
N ARG A 3 18.83 -1.60 9.71
CA ARG A 3 18.02 -0.53 10.31
C ARG A 3 16.59 -1.05 10.33
N ASP A 4 15.89 -0.90 11.45
CA ASP A 4 14.47 -1.23 11.47
C ASP A 4 13.73 -0.33 10.47
N PRO A 5 12.82 -0.88 9.65
CA PRO A 5 12.06 -0.09 8.69
C PRO A 5 11.24 0.97 9.44
N LEU A 6 11.17 2.17 8.89
CA LEU A 6 10.33 3.24 9.46
C LEU A 6 8.89 3.12 8.98
N LEU A 7 8.71 2.50 7.81
CA LEU A 7 7.44 2.41 7.12
C LEU A 7 7.27 1.00 6.56
N LYS A 8 6.09 0.42 6.79
CA LYS A 8 5.65 -0.78 6.08
C LYS A 8 4.37 -0.49 5.32
N VAL A 9 4.30 -0.88 4.06
CA VAL A 9 3.13 -0.66 3.21
C VAL A 9 2.71 -1.98 2.60
N TYR A 10 1.49 -2.40 2.88
CA TYR A 10 0.92 -3.63 2.34
C TYR A 10 -0.49 -3.42 1.85
N GLY A 11 -0.83 -4.08 0.76
CA GLY A 11 -2.15 -3.91 0.20
C GLY A 11 -2.35 -4.66 -1.09
N HIS A 12 -3.53 -4.48 -1.64
CA HIS A 12 -3.83 -4.95 -2.97
C HIS A 12 -4.97 -4.12 -3.57
N VAL A 13 -5.08 -4.16 -4.88
CA VAL A 13 -6.25 -3.70 -5.62
C VAL A 13 -6.53 -4.65 -6.78
N TYR A 14 -7.81 -4.95 -7.01
CA TYR A 14 -8.27 -5.79 -8.11
C TYR A 14 -9.70 -5.36 -8.52
N PRO A 15 -10.13 -5.62 -9.77
CA PRO A 15 -9.30 -6.07 -10.89
C PRO A 15 -8.42 -4.94 -11.43
N VAL A 16 -7.20 -5.21 -11.93
CA VAL A 16 -6.33 -4.22 -12.58
C VAL A 16 -6.11 -4.53 -14.06
N SER A 17 -6.18 -3.48 -14.87
CA SER A 17 -5.75 -3.52 -16.28
C SER A 17 -4.25 -3.26 -16.39
N ASP A 18 -3.69 -3.52 -17.58
CA ASP A 18 -2.27 -3.26 -17.86
C ASP A 18 -1.90 -1.77 -17.67
N ALA A 19 -2.79 -0.86 -18.11
CA ALA A 19 -2.58 0.57 -17.97
C ALA A 19 -2.65 1.02 -16.50
N PHE A 20 -3.57 0.44 -15.72
CA PHE A 20 -3.66 0.74 -14.29
C PHE A 20 -2.41 0.23 -13.55
N TYR A 21 -1.97 -1.00 -13.85
CA TYR A 21 -0.76 -1.56 -13.24
C TYR A 21 0.49 -0.74 -13.57
N ALA A 22 0.67 -0.34 -14.83
CA ALA A 22 1.83 0.47 -15.26
C ALA A 22 1.87 1.85 -14.57
N ASP A 23 0.73 2.51 -14.40
CA ASP A 23 0.66 3.78 -13.67
C ASP A 23 0.99 3.59 -12.17
N LEU A 24 0.61 2.46 -11.56
CA LEU A 24 0.98 2.14 -10.18
C LEU A 24 2.48 1.86 -10.04
N GLU A 25 3.10 1.16 -10.99
CA GLU A 25 4.56 0.96 -11.02
C GLU A 25 5.31 2.30 -11.10
N ALA A 26 4.83 3.20 -11.96
CA ALA A 26 5.41 4.53 -12.10
C ALA A 26 5.29 5.33 -10.78
N ALA A 27 4.13 5.29 -10.11
CA ALA A 27 3.95 5.94 -8.82
C ALA A 27 4.91 5.40 -7.75
N CYS A 28 5.20 4.09 -7.76
CA CYS A 28 6.07 3.45 -6.76
C CYS A 28 7.58 3.65 -7.03
N THR A 29 7.99 4.26 -8.15
CA THR A 29 9.41 4.37 -8.55
C THR A 29 10.28 5.13 -7.54
N GLY A 30 9.69 6.04 -6.76
CA GLY A 30 10.40 6.79 -5.72
C GLY A 30 10.59 6.05 -4.39
N ALA A 31 10.06 4.83 -4.24
CA ALA A 31 10.15 4.07 -2.99
C ALA A 31 11.60 3.70 -2.64
N MET A 32 11.91 3.66 -1.35
CA MET A 32 13.22 3.32 -0.81
C MET A 32 13.09 2.12 0.14
N PRO A 33 13.05 0.88 -0.42
CA PRO A 33 12.91 -0.33 0.38
C PRO A 33 14.25 -0.68 1.06
N ASP A 34 14.17 -1.35 2.21
CA ASP A 34 15.36 -1.87 2.90
C ASP A 34 15.91 -3.13 2.21
N ASP A 35 15.02 -3.96 1.64
CA ASP A 35 15.35 -5.10 0.78
C ASP A 35 15.08 -4.74 -0.69
N THR A 36 16.14 -4.73 -1.51
CA THR A 36 16.06 -4.38 -2.93
C THR A 36 15.77 -5.58 -3.83
N ASP A 37 15.82 -6.81 -3.30
CA ASP A 37 15.49 -8.03 -4.06
C ASP A 37 13.97 -8.25 -4.16
N GLU A 38 13.18 -7.67 -3.25
CA GLU A 38 11.71 -7.72 -3.32
C GLU A 38 11.11 -6.52 -4.07
N SER A 39 10.28 -6.80 -5.07
CA SER A 39 9.52 -5.76 -5.77
C SER A 39 8.43 -5.17 -4.88
N VAL A 40 8.37 -3.84 -4.85
CA VAL A 40 7.37 -3.04 -4.12
C VAL A 40 5.94 -3.33 -4.58
N LEU A 41 5.76 -3.63 -5.86
CA LEU A 41 4.50 -3.95 -6.51
C LEU A 41 4.67 -5.23 -7.33
N CYS A 42 3.78 -6.20 -7.12
CA CYS A 42 3.73 -7.44 -7.88
C CYS A 42 2.35 -7.63 -8.50
N ARG A 43 2.31 -8.20 -9.71
CA ARG A 43 1.07 -8.59 -10.37
C ARG A 43 0.79 -10.08 -10.20
N GLU A 44 -0.42 -10.39 -9.76
CA GLU A 44 -0.94 -11.74 -9.62
C GLU A 44 -2.29 -11.82 -10.37
N GLY A 45 -2.24 -12.17 -11.65
CA GLY A 45 -3.44 -12.15 -12.51
C GLY A 45 -3.97 -10.73 -12.73
N ASP A 46 -5.18 -10.47 -12.29
CA ASP A 46 -5.83 -9.16 -12.27
C ASP A 46 -5.69 -8.45 -10.92
N MET A 47 -4.80 -8.89 -10.03
CA MET A 47 -4.50 -8.22 -8.78
C MET A 47 -3.13 -7.55 -8.83
N ALA A 48 -3.06 -6.31 -8.35
CA ALA A 48 -1.81 -5.65 -8.01
C ALA A 48 -1.62 -5.72 -6.49
N ARG A 49 -0.51 -6.30 -6.02
CA ARG A 49 -0.17 -6.47 -4.60
C ARG A 49 0.99 -5.57 -4.21
N PHE A 50 0.79 -4.74 -3.21
CA PHE A 50 1.84 -3.90 -2.61
C PHE A 50 2.50 -4.67 -1.46
N SER A 51 3.83 -4.70 -1.46
CA SER A 51 4.65 -5.30 -0.42
C SER A 51 5.91 -4.47 -0.24
N PHE A 52 5.97 -3.69 0.83
CA PHE A 52 7.05 -2.75 1.05
C PHE A 52 7.43 -2.67 2.52
N GLU A 53 8.72 -2.69 2.80
CA GLU A 53 9.33 -2.33 4.07
C GLU A 53 10.55 -1.46 3.79
N GLY A 54 10.62 -0.28 4.41
CA GLY A 54 11.74 0.62 4.17
C GLY A 54 11.61 1.98 4.84
N VAL A 55 12.31 2.96 4.27
CA VAL A 55 12.43 4.31 4.84
C VAL A 55 11.47 5.31 4.23
N TYR A 56 11.02 5.08 2.99
CA TYR A 56 10.12 5.99 2.27
C TYR A 56 9.29 5.25 1.22
N PHE A 57 7.99 5.54 1.19
CA PHE A 57 7.07 5.09 0.14
C PHE A 57 6.24 6.29 -0.35
N PRO A 58 6.07 6.48 -1.66
CA PRO A 58 5.27 7.57 -2.25
C PRO A 58 3.76 7.28 -2.13
N VAL A 59 3.24 7.40 -0.90
CA VAL A 59 1.84 7.06 -0.58
C VAL A 59 0.88 7.97 -1.34
N ASP A 60 1.12 9.28 -1.34
CA ASP A 60 0.21 10.25 -1.96
C ASP A 60 0.13 10.04 -3.49
N GLU A 61 1.26 9.86 -4.17
CA GLU A 61 1.30 9.58 -5.61
C GLU A 61 0.59 8.26 -5.96
N THR A 62 0.78 7.24 -5.11
CA THR A 62 0.08 5.96 -5.26
C THR A 62 -1.43 6.14 -5.11
N LEU A 63 -1.88 6.92 -4.12
CA LEU A 63 -3.29 7.22 -3.90
C LEU A 63 -3.89 8.07 -5.03
N GLU A 64 -3.13 8.99 -5.63
CA GLU A 64 -3.57 9.76 -6.79
C GLU A 64 -3.85 8.86 -8.00
N VAL A 65 -2.96 7.90 -8.28
CA VAL A 65 -3.15 6.92 -9.34
C VAL A 65 -4.37 6.04 -9.04
N LEU A 66 -4.50 5.53 -7.82
CA LEU A 66 -5.67 4.77 -7.39
C LEU A 66 -6.95 5.58 -7.60
N ASN A 67 -7.00 6.83 -7.14
CA ASN A 67 -8.19 7.67 -7.26
C ASN A 67 -8.58 7.97 -8.73
N ARG A 68 -7.59 8.04 -9.63
CA ARG A 68 -7.83 8.24 -11.08
C ARG A 68 -8.46 7.00 -11.73
N HIS A 69 -7.98 5.81 -11.36
CA HIS A 69 -8.36 4.56 -12.00
C HIS A 69 -9.52 3.83 -11.34
N LEU A 70 -9.76 4.03 -10.04
CA LEU A 70 -10.81 3.34 -9.31
C LEU A 70 -12.18 3.55 -9.95
N ARG A 71 -12.89 2.44 -10.10
CA ARG A 71 -14.28 2.32 -10.58
C ARG A 71 -15.06 1.42 -9.63
N PRO A 72 -16.41 1.38 -9.70
CA PRO A 72 -17.23 0.61 -8.76
C PRO A 72 -16.87 -0.88 -8.62
N GLU A 73 -16.35 -1.50 -9.68
CA GLU A 73 -15.90 -2.89 -9.71
C GLU A 73 -14.61 -3.15 -8.93
N HIS A 74 -13.82 -2.11 -8.65
CA HIS A 74 -12.53 -2.24 -7.98
C HIS A 74 -12.70 -2.36 -6.47
N GLN A 75 -11.90 -3.25 -5.89
CA GLN A 75 -11.85 -3.53 -4.48
C GLN A 75 -10.41 -3.69 -4.01
N GLY A 76 -10.18 -3.41 -2.73
CA GLY A 76 -8.89 -3.65 -2.11
C GLY A 76 -8.63 -2.73 -0.94
N LYS A 77 -7.36 -2.67 -0.55
CA LYS A 77 -6.88 -1.78 0.51
C LYS A 77 -5.39 -1.50 0.38
N LEU A 78 -4.95 -0.42 1.01
CA LEU A 78 -3.55 -0.09 1.25
C LEU A 78 -3.40 0.27 2.72
N ASP A 79 -2.64 -0.53 3.45
CA ASP A 79 -2.29 -0.34 4.85
C ASP A 79 -0.89 0.26 4.93
N VAL A 80 -0.77 1.43 5.55
CA VAL A 80 0.48 2.14 5.80
C VAL A 80 0.74 2.09 7.31
N LEU A 81 1.75 1.33 7.71
CA LEU A 81 2.23 1.23 9.08
C LEU A 81 3.40 2.19 9.24
N ASP A 82 3.11 3.34 9.86
CA ASP A 82 4.09 4.32 10.26
C ASP A 82 4.62 3.95 11.65
N LEU A 83 5.82 3.36 11.67
CA LEU A 83 6.47 2.86 12.88
C LEU A 83 7.12 4.00 13.68
N GLU A 84 7.39 5.14 13.04
CA GLU A 84 7.91 6.33 13.71
C GLU A 84 6.82 7.00 14.57
N ASN A 85 5.62 7.19 14.01
CA ASN A 85 4.49 7.79 14.72
C ASN A 85 3.59 6.76 15.43
N TRP A 86 3.92 5.47 15.28
CA TRP A 86 3.18 4.34 15.84
C TRP A 86 1.70 4.29 15.41
N ARG A 87 1.45 4.44 14.10
CA ARG A 87 0.10 4.49 13.52
C ARG A 87 -0.08 3.51 12.37
N LEU A 88 -1.27 2.93 12.30
CA LEU A 88 -1.82 2.34 11.08
C LEU A 88 -2.71 3.37 10.40
N ILE A 89 -2.46 3.63 9.13
CA ILE A 89 -3.35 4.35 8.23
C ILE A 89 -3.85 3.34 7.20
N ARG A 90 -5.16 3.16 7.12
CA ARG A 90 -5.80 2.20 6.20
C ARG A 90 -6.60 2.97 5.16
N HIS A 91 -6.29 2.72 3.89
CA HIS A 91 -7.04 3.20 2.74
C HIS A 91 -7.82 2.02 2.17
N VAL A 92 -9.15 2.04 2.26
CA VAL A 92 -10.02 1.00 1.67
C VAL A 92 -10.52 1.48 0.32
N PHE A 93 -10.47 0.61 -0.69
CA PHE A 93 -10.96 0.88 -2.04
C PHE A 93 -12.28 0.14 -2.23
N GLU A 94 -13.36 0.88 -2.42
CA GLU A 94 -14.68 0.30 -2.65
C GLU A 94 -15.57 1.31 -3.40
N GLN A 95 -16.41 0.82 -4.31
CA GLN A 95 -17.39 1.65 -5.03
C GLN A 95 -16.75 2.85 -5.77
N GLY A 96 -15.54 2.66 -6.31
CA GLY A 96 -14.80 3.71 -7.00
C GLY A 96 -14.32 4.85 -6.10
N ARG A 97 -14.20 4.62 -4.79
CA ARG A 97 -13.78 5.62 -3.80
C ARG A 97 -12.73 5.05 -2.86
N ILE A 98 -11.92 5.96 -2.32
CA ILE A 98 -10.98 5.66 -1.25
C ILE A 98 -11.60 6.14 0.08
N ARG A 99 -11.65 5.25 1.07
CA ARG A 99 -11.99 5.60 2.45
C ARG A 99 -10.77 5.43 3.33
N THR A 100 -10.38 6.51 4.02
CA THR A 100 -9.21 6.49 4.90
C THR A 100 -9.63 6.45 6.35
N SER A 101 -8.97 5.59 7.13
CA SER A 101 -9.06 5.58 8.59
C SER A 101 -7.65 5.48 9.18
N SER A 102 -7.52 5.84 10.46
CA SER A 102 -6.26 5.66 11.17
C SER A 102 -6.49 5.21 12.61
N ALA A 103 -5.56 4.41 13.13
CA ALA A 103 -5.57 3.89 14.48
C ALA A 103 -4.14 3.80 15.03
N PRO A 104 -3.93 3.92 16.35
CA PRO A 104 -2.63 3.64 16.95
C PRO A 104 -2.29 2.15 16.80
N LEU A 105 -1.01 1.82 16.57
CA LEU A 105 -0.58 0.42 16.40
C LEU A 105 -0.76 -0.44 17.66
N ASN A 106 -0.83 0.18 18.84
CA ASN A 106 -1.17 -0.51 20.10
C ASN A 106 -2.47 -1.32 20.01
N ASN A 107 -3.46 -0.84 19.25
CA ASN A 107 -4.75 -1.53 19.09
C ASN A 107 -4.71 -2.63 18.02
N VAL A 108 -3.65 -2.72 17.22
CA VAL A 108 -3.54 -3.62 16.07
C VAL A 108 -2.70 -4.86 16.41
N LEU A 109 -1.68 -4.72 17.25
CA LEU A 109 -0.85 -5.83 17.70
C LEU A 109 -1.56 -6.77 18.70
N ASP A 110 -2.59 -6.29 19.39
CA ASP A 110 -3.42 -7.13 20.27
C ASP A 110 -4.30 -8.12 19.47
N TYR A 111 -4.56 -7.84 18.18
CA TYR A 111 -5.44 -8.65 17.33
C TYR A 111 -4.70 -9.60 16.38
N ALA A 112 -3.37 -9.50 16.26
CA ALA A 112 -2.56 -10.37 15.40
C ALA A 112 -2.08 -11.67 16.11
N GLY A 113 -2.65 -11.97 17.29
CA GLY A 113 -2.26 -13.08 18.16
C GLY A 113 -3.37 -14.10 18.47
N HIS A 114 -4.30 -14.38 17.54
CA HIS A 114 -5.22 -15.51 17.67
C HIS A 114 -5.40 -16.28 16.36
#